data_AF-A0A1V4EJ02-F1
#
_entry.id   AF-A0A1V4EJ02-F1
#
_cell.length_a   1.000
_cell.length_b   1.000
_cell.length_c   1.000
_cell.angle_alpha   90.00
_cell.angle_beta   90.00
_cell.angle_gamma   90.00
#
_symmetry.space_group_name_H-M   'P 1'
#
loop_
_entity.id
_entity.type
_entity.pdbx_description
1 polymer ?
#
loop_
_entity_poly.entity_id
_entity_poly.type
_entity_poly.pdbx_seq_one_letter_code
_entity_poly.pdbx_strand_id
1 'polypeptide(L)'
;MRTKDDLLELALDRVLGEVRAEPDEPDEPDWRHALAALARSNRAMLLRHPWALSELTVRPNLGPNALALAEAGLRLLARAGFADADLDAAMAAVNDHVVGAVIAEVAWRDTLARMSVSGAGWSERAAGYLREVTGRYPLLARRMAATGDVDVERESERRFEFALRCLLDGLAARRTG
;
A
#
# COMPACT_ATOMS: atom_id res chain seq x y z
N MET A 1 33.29 -3.09 8.78
CA MET A 1 33.38 -2.09 7.70
C MET A 1 31.94 -1.88 7.25
N ARG A 2 31.33 -0.71 7.48
CA ARG A 2 29.93 -0.46 7.07
C ARG A 2 29.89 -0.44 5.54
N THR A 3 29.20 -1.41 4.95
CA THR A 3 28.95 -1.44 3.51
C THR A 3 27.83 -0.47 3.14
N LYS A 4 27.64 -0.20 1.85
CA LYS A 4 26.48 0.57 1.36
C LYS A 4 25.16 -0.10 1.79
N ASP A 5 25.13 -1.43 1.78
CA ASP A 5 23.94 -2.20 2.14
C ASP A 5 23.63 -2.04 3.63
N ASP A 6 24.65 -2.06 4.50
CA ASP A 6 24.47 -1.81 5.94
C ASP A 6 23.92 -0.39 6.21
N LEU A 7 24.26 0.58 5.36
CA LEU A 7 23.71 1.94 5.44
C LEU A 7 22.24 2.00 5.01
N LEU A 8 21.87 1.25 3.97
CA LEU A 8 20.50 1.16 3.49
C LEU A 8 19.61 0.45 4.51
N GLU A 9 20.10 -0.63 5.15
CA GLU A 9 19.39 -1.32 6.23
C GLU A 9 19.12 -0.39 7.43
N LEU A 10 20.12 0.40 7.85
CA LEU A 10 19.97 1.39 8.92
C LEU A 10 19.01 2.54 8.54
N ALA A 11 19.07 3.00 7.29
CA ALA A 11 18.15 4.01 6.79
C ALA A 11 16.72 3.48 6.74
N LEU A 12 16.53 2.25 6.28
CA LEU A 12 15.24 1.58 6.22
C LEU A 12 14.64 1.43 7.62
N ASP A 13 15.41 0.92 8.58
CA ASP A 13 14.94 0.83 9.97
C ASP A 13 14.56 2.21 10.53
N ARG A 14 15.33 3.26 10.23
CA ARG A 14 15.01 4.61 10.67
C ARG A 14 13.68 5.12 10.13
N VAL A 15 13.38 4.90 8.85
CA VAL A 15 12.10 5.36 8.27
C VAL A 15 10.93 4.50 8.72
N LEU A 16 11.15 3.21 9.03
CA LEU A 16 10.12 2.37 9.67
C LEU A 16 9.70 2.92 11.03
N GLY A 17 10.58 3.62 11.75
CA GLY A 17 10.25 4.35 12.99
C GLY A 17 9.28 5.53 12.79
N GLU A 18 9.00 5.96 11.56
CA GLU A 18 7.96 6.95 11.28
C GLU A 18 6.55 6.34 11.28
N VAL A 19 6.44 5.01 11.18
CA VAL A 19 5.16 4.30 11.17
C VAL A 19 4.60 4.27 12.59
N ARG A 20 3.43 4.89 12.79
CA ARG A 20 2.76 4.97 14.09
C ARG A 20 1.68 3.90 14.16
N ALA A 21 1.82 2.99 15.12
CA ALA A 21 0.70 2.22 15.63
C ALA A 21 -0.07 3.09 16.63
N GLU A 22 -1.40 3.16 16.51
CA GLU A 22 -2.20 3.85 17.52
C GLU A 22 -2.11 3.13 18.88
N PRO A 23 -2.18 3.87 20.00
CA PRO A 23 -2.22 3.25 21.31
C PRO A 23 -3.45 2.35 21.41
N ASP A 24 -3.22 1.16 21.96
CA ASP A 24 -4.25 0.15 22.15
C ASP A 24 -5.17 0.57 23.31
N GLU A 25 -6.44 0.89 23.03
CA GLU A 25 -7.40 1.19 24.08
C GLU A 25 -7.83 -0.12 24.80
N PRO A 26 -7.89 -0.16 26.14
CA PRO A 26 -7.98 -1.42 26.89
C PRO A 26 -9.29 -2.20 26.73
N ASP A 27 -10.43 -1.53 26.50
CA ASP A 27 -11.74 -2.12 26.83
C ASP A 27 -12.56 -2.64 25.64
N GLU A 28 -12.20 -2.33 24.40
CA GLU A 28 -12.66 -3.02 23.19
C GLU A 28 -11.80 -2.55 22.02
N PRO A 29 -10.72 -3.27 21.64
CA PRO A 29 -9.86 -2.78 20.59
C PRO A 29 -10.65 -2.79 19.28
N ASP A 30 -10.93 -1.60 18.73
CA ASP A 30 -11.33 -1.45 17.33
C ASP A 30 -10.10 -1.77 16.46
N TRP A 31 -9.79 -3.07 16.41
CA TRP A 31 -8.62 -3.60 15.73
C TRP A 31 -8.65 -3.27 14.25
N ARG A 32 -9.86 -3.11 13.67
CA ARG A 32 -10.01 -2.67 12.29
C ARG A 32 -9.53 -1.24 12.14
N HIS A 33 -9.95 -0.35 13.04
CA HIS A 33 -9.48 1.03 13.06
C HIS A 33 -7.96 1.10 13.25
N ALA A 34 -7.43 0.41 14.27
CA ALA A 34 -6.01 0.41 14.58
C ALA A 34 -5.15 -0.18 13.44
N LEU A 35 -5.58 -1.29 12.84
CA LEU A 35 -4.86 -1.91 11.72
C LEU A 35 -4.96 -1.05 10.45
N ALA A 36 -6.10 -0.38 10.23
CA ALA A 36 -6.24 0.58 9.15
C ALA A 36 -5.34 1.82 9.36
N ALA A 37 -5.24 2.33 10.59
CA ALA A 37 -4.35 3.43 10.93
C ALA A 37 -2.88 3.04 10.70
N LEU A 38 -2.50 1.82 11.11
CA LEU A 38 -1.17 1.26 10.84
C LEU A 38 -0.87 1.20 9.34
N ALA A 39 -1.82 0.65 8.55
CA ALA A 39 -1.70 0.56 7.10
C ALA A 39 -1.56 1.93 6.43
N ARG A 40 -2.35 2.93 6.86
CA ARG A 40 -2.26 4.32 6.38
C ARG A 40 -0.92 4.95 6.74
N SER A 41 -0.45 4.76 7.96
CA SER A 41 0.85 5.28 8.40
C SER A 41 2.00 4.67 7.62
N ASN A 42 1.93 3.36 7.33
CA ASN A 42 2.91 2.67 6.50
C ASN A 42 2.89 3.18 5.05
N ARG A 43 1.69 3.33 4.45
CA ARG A 43 1.52 3.93 3.12
C ARG A 43 2.12 5.34 3.06
N ALA A 44 1.84 6.19 4.05
CA ALA A 44 2.35 7.56 4.10
C ALA A 44 3.89 7.59 4.20
N MET A 45 4.49 6.69 4.97
CA MET A 45 5.94 6.54 5.07
C MET A 45 6.54 6.12 3.71
N LEU A 46 5.96 5.12 3.04
CA LEU A 46 6.45 4.64 1.75
C LEU A 46 6.27 5.66 0.61
N LEU A 47 5.20 6.47 0.63
CA LEU A 47 5.03 7.57 -0.32
C LEU A 47 6.04 8.71 -0.10
N ARG A 48 6.45 8.93 1.17
CA ARG A 48 7.50 9.90 1.53
C ARG A 48 8.89 9.40 1.18
N HIS A 49 9.10 8.09 1.27
CA HIS A 49 10.38 7.41 1.03
C HIS A 49 10.26 6.29 -0.02
N PRO A 50 9.96 6.57 -1.30
CA PRO A 50 9.72 5.52 -2.31
C PRO A 50 10.90 4.56 -2.52
N TRP A 51 12.12 5.01 -2.23
CA TRP A 51 13.33 4.18 -2.26
C TRP A 51 13.26 3.00 -1.28
N ALA A 52 12.47 3.08 -0.20
CA ALA A 52 12.34 2.01 0.77
C ALA A 52 11.64 0.76 0.18
N LEU A 53 10.83 0.93 -0.87
CA LEU A 53 10.15 -0.19 -1.54
C LEU A 53 11.14 -1.22 -2.12
N SER A 54 12.28 -0.77 -2.67
CA SER A 54 13.27 -1.69 -3.24
C SER A 54 14.06 -2.43 -2.18
N GLU A 55 14.14 -1.88 -0.96
CA GLU A 55 14.90 -2.49 0.14
C GLU A 55 14.06 -3.49 0.94
N LEU A 56 12.74 -3.29 1.03
CA LEU A 56 11.81 -4.20 1.72
C LEU A 56 11.83 -5.63 1.15
N THR A 57 12.23 -5.81 -0.10
CA THR A 57 12.23 -7.12 -0.78
C THR A 57 13.54 -7.90 -0.69
N VAL A 58 14.60 -7.30 -0.14
CA VAL A 58 15.96 -7.85 -0.25
C VAL A 58 16.30 -8.74 0.94
N ARG A 59 15.91 -8.35 2.17
CA ARG A 59 16.21 -9.09 3.42
C ARG A 59 15.17 -8.80 4.50
N PRO A 60 15.00 -9.73 5.47
CA PRO A 60 14.27 -9.43 6.70
C PRO A 60 14.96 -8.28 7.44
N ASN A 61 14.26 -7.16 7.64
CA ASN A 61 14.78 -6.07 8.46
C ASN A 61 14.60 -6.42 9.94
N LEU A 62 15.71 -6.66 10.64
CA LEU A 62 15.75 -7.00 12.07
C LEU A 62 16.17 -5.81 12.95
N GLY A 63 16.08 -4.59 12.41
CA GLY A 63 16.30 -3.37 13.18
C GLY A 63 15.24 -3.13 14.26
N PRO A 64 15.54 -2.32 15.29
CA PRO A 64 14.65 -2.12 16.43
C PRO A 64 13.28 -1.55 16.06
N ASN A 65 13.19 -0.67 15.05
CA ASN A 65 11.91 -0.11 14.63
C ASN A 65 11.10 -1.14 13.84
N ALA A 66 11.76 -1.92 12.98
CA ALA A 66 11.11 -3.02 12.26
C ALA A 66 10.52 -4.06 13.21
N LEU A 67 11.30 -4.48 14.23
CA LEU A 67 10.84 -5.43 15.25
C LEU A 67 9.68 -4.86 16.09
N ALA A 68 9.77 -3.60 16.52
CA ALA A 68 8.70 -2.96 17.27
C ALA A 68 7.39 -2.84 16.46
N LEU A 69 7.50 -2.56 15.17
CA LEU A 69 6.36 -2.48 14.26
C LEU A 69 5.71 -3.86 14.05
N ALA A 70 6.52 -4.90 13.85
CA ALA A 70 6.05 -6.28 13.72
C ALA A 70 5.34 -6.74 15.00
N GLU A 71 5.96 -6.54 16.17
CA GLU A 71 5.38 -6.86 17.47
C GLU A 71 4.05 -6.12 17.68
N ALA A 72 3.98 -4.82 17.38
CA ALA A 72 2.75 -4.04 17.53
C ALA A 72 1.60 -4.59 16.67
N GLY A 73 1.86 -4.95 15.42
CA GLY A 73 0.86 -5.52 14.51
C GLY A 73 0.39 -6.92 14.94
N LEU A 74 1.33 -7.80 15.29
CA LEU A 74 1.01 -9.15 15.77
C LEU A 74 0.21 -9.10 17.08
N ARG A 75 0.62 -8.24 18.02
CA ARG A 75 -0.08 -8.05 19.29
C ARG A 75 -1.51 -7.52 19.10
N LEU A 76 -1.71 -6.62 18.14
CA LEU A 76 -3.02 -6.10 17.78
C LEU A 76 -3.94 -7.22 17.27
N LEU A 77 -3.46 -8.04 16.33
CA LEU A 77 -4.23 -9.16 15.77
C LEU A 77 -4.50 -10.25 16.81
N ALA A 78 -3.51 -10.59 17.65
CA ALA A 78 -3.68 -11.56 18.72
C ALA A 78 -4.77 -11.12 19.71
N ARG A 79 -4.78 -9.84 20.12
CA ARG A 79 -5.83 -9.27 20.99
C ARG A 79 -7.19 -9.20 20.31
N ALA A 80 -7.22 -9.02 19.00
CA ALA A 80 -8.45 -9.10 18.22
C ALA A 80 -9.03 -10.52 18.16
N GLY A 81 -8.29 -11.55 18.59
CA GLY A 81 -8.75 -12.94 18.64
C GLY A 81 -8.49 -13.74 17.36
N PHE A 82 -7.52 -13.33 16.54
CA PHE A 82 -7.03 -14.17 15.44
C PHE A 82 -6.27 -15.38 16.00
N ALA A 83 -6.36 -16.52 15.32
CA ALA A 83 -5.57 -17.69 15.65
C ALA A 83 -4.08 -17.44 15.36
N ASP A 84 -3.18 -18.00 16.17
CA ASP A 84 -1.73 -17.84 16.02
C ASP A 84 -1.24 -18.23 14.61
N ALA A 85 -1.82 -19.27 14.02
CA ALA A 85 -1.48 -19.73 12.67
C ALA A 85 -1.81 -18.72 11.56
N ASP A 86 -2.69 -17.76 11.82
CA ASP A 86 -3.16 -16.76 10.86
C ASP A 86 -2.52 -15.37 11.06
N LEU A 87 -1.81 -15.13 12.17
CA LEU A 87 -1.28 -13.81 12.51
C LEU A 87 -0.33 -13.28 11.42
N ASP A 88 0.63 -14.11 11.01
CA ASP A 88 1.61 -13.75 9.97
C ASP A 88 0.92 -13.52 8.61
N ALA A 89 -0.04 -14.37 8.25
CA ALA A 89 -0.77 -14.26 6.99
C ALA A 89 -1.66 -13.01 6.95
N ALA A 90 -2.29 -12.66 8.08
CA ALA A 90 -3.10 -11.45 8.21
C ALA A 90 -2.24 -10.18 8.14
N MET A 91 -1.09 -10.16 8.83
CA MET A 91 -0.12 -9.06 8.72
C MET A 91 0.40 -8.90 7.29
N ALA A 92 0.79 -10.01 6.64
CA ALA A 92 1.28 -10.00 5.27
C ALA A 92 0.23 -9.46 4.30
N ALA A 93 -1.02 -9.92 4.40
CA ALA A 93 -2.11 -9.45 3.52
C ALA A 93 -2.31 -7.93 3.56
N VAL A 94 -2.22 -7.32 4.75
CA VAL A 94 -2.33 -5.86 4.91
C VAL A 94 -1.09 -5.17 4.37
N ASN A 95 0.10 -5.66 4.68
CA ASN A 95 1.35 -5.08 4.20
C ASN A 95 1.50 -5.14 2.67
N ASP A 96 1.16 -6.28 2.07
CA ASP A 96 1.21 -6.50 0.63
C ASP A 96 0.25 -5.56 -0.12
N HIS A 97 -0.92 -5.31 0.46
CA HIS A 97 -1.84 -4.30 -0.05
C HIS A 97 -1.25 -2.89 0.00
N VAL A 98 -0.64 -2.51 1.12
CA VAL A 98 0.05 -1.22 1.25
C VAL A 98 1.14 -1.08 0.19
N VAL A 99 2.04 -2.06 0.08
CA VAL A 99 3.14 -2.07 -0.89
C VAL A 99 2.62 -1.99 -2.32
N GLY A 100 1.64 -2.83 -2.67
CA GLY A 100 1.04 -2.85 -4.01
C GLY A 100 0.35 -1.53 -4.37
N ALA A 101 -0.35 -0.90 -3.42
CA ALA A 101 -0.99 0.39 -3.63
C ALA A 101 0.04 1.52 -3.85
N VAL A 102 1.13 1.55 -3.08
CA VAL A 102 2.19 2.56 -3.24
C VAL A 102 2.90 2.37 -4.58
N ILE A 103 3.26 1.13 -4.96
CA ILE A 103 3.89 0.85 -6.26
C ILE A 103 3.01 1.36 -7.40
N ALA A 104 1.71 1.07 -7.36
CA ALA A 104 0.76 1.51 -8.38
C ALA A 104 0.65 3.04 -8.45
N GLU A 105 0.61 3.72 -7.31
CA GLU A 105 0.53 5.19 -7.24
C GLU A 105 1.79 5.88 -7.74
N VAL A 106 2.97 5.40 -7.32
CA VAL A 106 4.26 5.92 -7.78
C VAL A 106 4.39 5.74 -9.30
N ALA A 107 4.07 4.55 -9.82
CA ALA A 107 4.10 4.28 -11.25
C ALA A 107 3.13 5.18 -12.05
N TRP A 108 1.95 5.47 -11.49
CA TRP A 108 0.98 6.35 -12.14
C TRP A 108 1.48 7.80 -12.16
N ARG A 109 2.01 8.31 -11.04
CA ARG A 109 2.61 9.65 -10.97
C ARG A 109 3.75 9.81 -11.97
N ASP A 110 4.65 8.83 -12.05
CA ASP A 110 5.75 8.82 -13.01
C ASP A 110 5.26 8.81 -14.46
N THR A 111 4.21 8.04 -14.75
CA THR A 111 3.62 7.97 -16.09
C THR A 111 3.04 9.33 -16.50
N LEU A 112 2.28 9.99 -15.62
CA LEU A 112 1.74 11.32 -15.90
C LEU A 112 2.84 12.37 -16.07
N ALA A 113 3.89 12.33 -15.24
CA ALA A 113 5.04 13.22 -15.36
C ALA A 113 5.77 13.03 -16.70
N ARG A 114 5.89 11.79 -17.20
CA ARG A 114 6.46 11.53 -18.53
C ARG A 114 5.54 11.99 -19.67
N MET A 115 4.23 11.81 -19.51
CA MET A 115 3.24 12.24 -20.51
C MET A 115 3.18 13.76 -20.65
N SER A 116 3.25 14.51 -19.54
CA SER A 116 3.28 15.98 -19.57
C SER A 116 4.52 16.51 -20.30
N VAL A 117 5.65 15.81 -20.21
CA VAL A 117 6.90 16.14 -20.92
C VAL A 117 6.88 15.69 -22.39
N SER A 118 6.17 14.61 -22.74
CA SER A 118 6.21 13.98 -24.07
C SER A 118 5.31 14.65 -25.13
N GLY A 119 4.41 15.55 -24.74
CA GLY A 119 3.61 16.38 -25.67
C GLY A 119 2.58 15.63 -26.54
N ALA A 120 2.04 16.33 -27.53
CA ALA A 120 0.87 15.94 -28.33
C ALA A 120 0.99 14.61 -29.12
N GLY A 121 2.21 14.20 -29.49
CA GLY A 121 2.44 13.01 -30.32
C GLY A 121 2.17 11.67 -29.62
N TRP A 122 2.22 11.61 -28.29
CA TRP A 122 1.81 10.42 -27.52
C TRP A 122 0.28 10.30 -27.48
N SER A 123 -0.42 11.43 -27.34
CA SER A 123 -1.88 11.51 -27.24
C SER A 123 -2.59 11.00 -28.51
N GLU A 124 -2.09 11.36 -29.69
CA GLU A 124 -2.74 11.02 -30.95
C GLU A 124 -2.65 9.52 -31.29
N ARG A 125 -1.49 8.89 -31.04
CA ARG A 125 -1.29 7.44 -31.18
C ARG A 125 -2.10 6.64 -30.15
N ALA A 126 -2.11 7.11 -28.90
CA ALA A 126 -2.91 6.49 -27.84
C ALA A 126 -4.41 6.57 -28.18
N ALA A 127 -4.90 7.73 -28.65
CA ALA A 127 -6.30 7.92 -29.03
C ALA A 127 -6.72 7.02 -30.21
N GLY A 128 -5.86 6.84 -31.21
CA GLY A 128 -6.11 5.91 -32.33
C GLY A 128 -6.30 4.47 -31.87
N TYR A 129 -5.36 3.97 -31.07
CA TYR A 129 -5.42 2.62 -30.51
C TYR A 129 -6.62 2.42 -29.58
N LEU A 130 -6.93 3.41 -28.75
CA LEU A 130 -8.07 3.35 -27.83
C LEU A 130 -9.42 3.26 -28.54
N ARG A 131 -9.60 3.96 -29.67
CA ARG A 131 -10.84 3.85 -30.48
C ARG A 131 -11.06 2.45 -31.03
N GLU A 132 -9.99 1.78 -31.47
CA GLU A 132 -10.07 0.41 -31.98
C GLU A 132 -10.38 -0.61 -30.87
N VAL A 133 -9.73 -0.48 -29.70
CA VAL A 133 -9.91 -1.37 -28.55
C VAL A 133 -11.29 -1.21 -27.90
N THR A 134 -11.79 0.02 -27.77
CA THR A 134 -13.08 0.30 -27.13
C THR A 134 -14.28 -0.27 -27.86
N GLY A 135 -14.21 -0.44 -29.19
CA GLY A 135 -15.23 -1.16 -29.96
C GLY A 135 -15.35 -2.64 -29.60
N ARG A 136 -14.28 -3.25 -29.09
CA ARG A 136 -14.22 -4.68 -28.72
C ARG A 136 -14.49 -4.95 -27.24
N TYR A 137 -14.29 -3.95 -26.38
CA TYR A 137 -14.42 -4.08 -24.91
C TYR A 137 -15.38 -3.01 -24.35
N PRO A 138 -16.71 -3.21 -24.42
CA PRO A 138 -17.70 -2.16 -24.13
C PRO A 138 -17.69 -1.69 -22.67
N LEU A 139 -17.42 -2.59 -21.71
CA LEU A 139 -17.28 -2.20 -20.31
C LEU A 139 -16.04 -1.31 -20.10
N LEU A 140 -14.92 -1.66 -20.73
CA LEU A 140 -13.68 -0.87 -20.65
C LEU A 140 -13.91 0.50 -21.28
N ALA A 141 -14.53 0.56 -22.45
CA ALA A 141 -14.90 1.81 -23.12
C ALA A 141 -15.73 2.73 -22.22
N ARG A 142 -16.78 2.18 -21.60
CA ARG A 142 -17.63 2.92 -20.66
C ARG A 142 -16.85 3.45 -19.47
N ARG A 143 -15.93 2.65 -18.90
CA ARG A 143 -15.10 3.06 -17.78
C ARG A 143 -14.10 4.13 -18.18
N MET A 144 -13.40 3.97 -19.30
CA MET A 144 -12.44 4.97 -19.80
C MET A 144 -13.11 6.31 -20.08
N ALA A 145 -14.29 6.31 -20.70
CA ALA A 145 -15.06 7.54 -20.94
C ALA A 145 -15.48 8.26 -19.65
N ALA A 146 -15.68 7.52 -18.55
CA ALA A 146 -16.03 8.09 -17.25
C ALA A 146 -14.80 8.54 -16.41
N THR A 147 -13.59 8.20 -16.84
CA THR A 147 -12.34 8.39 -16.08
C THR A 147 -11.60 9.62 -16.60
N GLY A 148 -12.25 10.80 -16.61
CA GLY A 148 -11.75 12.07 -17.17
C GLY A 148 -10.44 12.61 -16.55
N ASP A 149 -10.32 13.91 -16.29
CA ASP A 149 -9.16 14.44 -15.55
C ASP A 149 -9.21 13.93 -14.11
N VAL A 150 -8.44 12.86 -13.85
CA VAL A 150 -8.39 12.20 -12.55
C VAL A 150 -7.24 12.78 -11.75
N ASP A 151 -7.59 13.38 -10.61
CA ASP A 151 -6.63 13.62 -9.54
C ASP A 151 -6.10 12.26 -9.04
N VAL A 152 -4.84 11.97 -9.35
CA VAL A 152 -4.18 10.71 -9.02
C VAL A 152 -4.07 10.49 -7.54
N GLU A 153 -3.82 11.54 -6.76
CA GLU A 153 -3.70 11.42 -5.31
C GLU A 153 -5.05 11.00 -4.73
N ARG A 154 -6.11 11.73 -5.07
CA ARG A 154 -7.47 11.45 -4.61
C ARG A 154 -7.97 10.07 -5.05
N GLU A 155 -7.70 9.67 -6.29
CA GLU A 155 -8.14 8.37 -6.80
C GLU A 155 -7.32 7.21 -6.23
N SER A 156 -6.01 7.40 -5.99
CA SER A 156 -5.16 6.39 -5.36
C SER A 156 -5.57 6.18 -3.90
N GLU A 157 -5.87 7.26 -3.17
CA GLU A 157 -6.42 7.18 -1.82
C GLU A 157 -7.78 6.46 -1.81
N ARG A 158 -8.70 6.81 -2.72
CA ARG A 158 -10.01 6.13 -2.83
C ARG A 158 -9.86 4.62 -3.08
N ARG A 159 -8.95 4.22 -3.96
CA ARG A 159 -8.67 2.80 -4.27
C ARG A 159 -8.04 2.08 -3.09
N PHE A 160 -7.07 2.72 -2.45
CA PHE A 160 -6.40 2.19 -1.25
C PHE A 160 -7.42 1.90 -0.14
N GLU A 161 -8.27 2.88 0.18
CA GLU A 161 -9.28 2.76 1.23
C GLU A 161 -10.36 1.73 0.89
N PHE A 162 -10.77 1.63 -0.37
CA PHE A 162 -11.73 0.62 -0.81
C PHE A 162 -11.18 -0.80 -0.58
N ALA A 163 -9.98 -1.08 -1.07
CA ALA A 163 -9.37 -2.39 -0.94
C ALA A 163 -9.01 -2.73 0.52
N LEU A 164 -8.55 -1.74 1.30
CA LEU A 164 -8.27 -1.92 2.73
C LEU A 164 -9.53 -2.33 3.50
N ARG A 165 -10.68 -1.67 3.25
CA ARG A 165 -11.95 -2.09 3.85
C ARG A 165 -12.33 -3.51 3.48
N CYS A 166 -12.26 -3.87 2.19
CA CYS A 166 -12.56 -5.23 1.75
C CYS A 166 -11.65 -6.28 2.41
N LEU A 167 -10.36 -5.99 2.58
CA LEU A 167 -9.42 -6.87 3.26
C LEU A 167 -9.76 -7.03 4.74
N LEU A 168 -10.03 -5.94 5.45
CA LEU A 168 -10.41 -5.98 6.87
C LEU A 168 -11.73 -6.72 7.10
N ASP A 169 -12.71 -6.54 6.21
CA ASP A 169 -13.96 -7.30 6.23
C ASP A 169 -13.70 -8.80 6.02
N GLY A 170 -12.84 -9.14 5.07
CA GLY A 170 -12.44 -10.53 4.79
C GLY A 170 -11.65 -11.18 5.92
N LEU A 171 -10.77 -10.44 6.61
CA LEU A 171 -10.03 -10.91 7.78
C LEU A 171 -10.98 -11.13 8.96
N ALA A 172 -11.92 -10.21 9.18
CA ALA A 172 -12.90 -10.34 10.24
C ALA A 172 -13.78 -11.58 10.11
N ALA A 173 -14.14 -11.95 8.88
CA ALA A 173 -14.92 -13.16 8.60
C ALA A 173 -14.15 -14.45 8.91
N ARG A 174 -12.81 -14.39 9.00
CA ARG A 174 -11.93 -15.54 9.28
C ARG A 174 -11.45 -15.61 10.73
N ARG A 175 -11.69 -14.56 11.52
CA ARG A 175 -11.29 -14.42 12.94
C ARG A 175 -11.82 -15.51 13.86
N THR A 176 -12.87 -16.22 13.47
CA THR A 176 -13.52 -17.26 14.29
C THR A 176 -13.39 -18.67 13.69
N GLY A 177 -12.44 -18.87 12.78
CA GLY A 177 -12.08 -20.18 12.24
C GLY A 177 -11.29 -21.02 13.23
#